data_AF-A0A838WN96-F1
#
_entry.id   AF-A0A838WN96-F1
#
_cell.length_a   1.000
_cell.length_b   1.000
_cell.length_c   1.000
_cell.angle_alpha   90.00
_cell.angle_beta   90.00
_cell.angle_gamma   90.00
#
_symmetry.space_group_name_H-M   'P 1'
#
loop_
_entity.id
_entity.type
_entity.pdbx_description
1 polymer ?
#
loop_
_entity_poly.entity_id
_entity_poly.type
_entity_poly.pdbx_seq_one_letter_code
_entity_poly.pdbx_strand_id
1 'polypeptide(L)'
;PVLKSAMGNCYLYWSLNGSLEMVRWMVLDSHESEPDPVNAIEKVLVHRQSLPSSLSALWNSLKDRGFQLKGDGELVQAFPQLQLVQDEEWGTPYLNKTIAFKLVDTLDSAIAWINQYSSSHADAIATESYQESRQFALGVNSASTYINASPRFARNSSRGDAVFLGMSNQRGHRRGFISLETLTTVKHIIQGNGRF
;
A
#
# COMPACT_ATOMS: atom_id res chain seq x y z
N PRO A 1 12.49 -5.00 24.09
CA PRO A 1 12.37 -4.70 22.65
C PRO A 1 11.14 -3.80 22.46
N VAL A 2 11.22 -2.79 21.58
CA VAL A 2 10.07 -1.91 21.28
C VAL A 2 9.38 -2.44 20.03
N LEU A 3 8.09 -2.74 20.11
CA LEU A 3 7.25 -3.03 18.94
C LEU A 3 6.60 -1.72 18.50
N LYS A 4 7.10 -1.13 17.42
CA LYS A 4 6.64 0.19 16.95
C LYS A 4 5.50 0.02 15.92
N SER A 5 4.37 0.70 16.16
CA SER A 5 3.37 0.91 15.11
C SER A 5 3.86 1.97 14.14
N ALA A 6 3.66 1.73 12.84
CA ALA A 6 4.06 2.66 11.78
C ALA A 6 2.83 3.28 11.09
N MET A 7 3.06 4.38 10.37
CA MET A 7 2.11 4.92 9.40
C MET A 7 2.57 4.52 7.99
N GLY A 8 1.62 4.20 7.13
CA GLY A 8 1.86 3.75 5.77
C GLY A 8 2.12 4.90 4.80
N ASN A 9 3.28 4.90 4.14
CA ASN A 9 3.44 5.53 2.82
C ASN A 9 3.22 4.43 1.79
N CYS A 10 1.96 4.13 1.51
CA CYS A 10 1.57 2.95 0.74
C CYS A 10 1.47 3.28 -0.75
N TYR A 11 1.98 2.37 -1.56
CA TYR A 11 1.94 2.45 -3.01
C TYR A 11 0.99 1.43 -3.62
N LEU A 12 0.34 1.84 -4.72
CA LEU A 12 -0.35 0.97 -5.64
C LEU A 12 0.37 0.97 -6.99
N TYR A 13 0.73 -0.19 -7.52
CA TYR A 13 1.12 -0.32 -8.92
C TYR A 13 -0.10 -0.65 -9.78
N TRP A 14 -0.44 0.24 -10.70
CA TRP A 14 -1.42 0.02 -11.77
C TRP A 14 -0.71 -0.54 -13.00
N SER A 15 -0.83 -1.85 -13.18
CA SER A 15 -0.32 -2.55 -14.36
C SER A 15 -1.07 -2.13 -15.64
N LEU A 16 -0.41 -2.28 -16.79
CA LEU A 16 -1.04 -2.10 -18.11
C LEU A 16 -2.31 -2.95 -18.28
N ASN A 17 -2.31 -4.16 -17.71
CA ASN A 17 -3.46 -5.07 -17.76
C ASN A 17 -4.42 -4.87 -16.58
N GLY A 18 -4.19 -3.88 -15.71
CA GLY A 18 -5.02 -3.61 -14.55
C GLY A 18 -6.27 -2.83 -14.90
N SER A 19 -7.41 -3.24 -14.33
CA SER A 19 -8.69 -2.55 -14.50
C SER A 19 -8.70 -1.18 -13.82
N LEU A 20 -9.13 -0.14 -14.55
CA LEU A 20 -9.42 1.19 -14.01
C LEU A 20 -10.38 1.13 -12.80
N GLU A 21 -11.40 0.29 -12.89
CA GLU A 21 -12.42 0.13 -11.85
C GLU A 21 -11.82 -0.42 -10.56
N MET A 22 -10.91 -1.39 -10.68
CA MET A 22 -10.19 -1.97 -9.56
C MET A 22 -9.30 -0.91 -8.88
N VAL A 23 -8.52 -0.17 -9.66
CA VAL A 23 -7.64 0.90 -9.16
C VAL A 23 -8.45 1.98 -8.44
N ARG A 24 -9.53 2.45 -9.07
CA ARG A 24 -10.43 3.43 -8.47
C ARG A 24 -11.00 2.93 -7.14
N TRP A 25 -11.52 1.71 -7.12
CA TRP A 25 -12.09 1.11 -5.91
C TRP A 25 -11.05 0.97 -4.80
N MET A 26 -9.88 0.40 -5.08
CA MET A 26 -8.81 0.22 -4.10
C MET A 26 -8.38 1.56 -3.48
N VAL A 27 -8.22 2.59 -4.31
CA VAL A 27 -7.87 3.94 -3.85
C VAL A 27 -8.94 4.48 -2.91
N LEU A 28 -10.21 4.46 -3.31
CA LEU A 28 -11.30 5.01 -2.50
C LEU A 28 -11.47 4.23 -1.19
N ASP A 29 -11.56 2.91 -1.26
CA ASP A 29 -11.79 2.05 -0.09
C ASP A 29 -10.64 2.14 0.92
N SER A 30 -9.38 2.24 0.46
CA SER A 30 -8.23 2.38 1.36
C SER A 30 -8.28 3.62 2.27
N HIS A 31 -9.02 4.67 1.87
CA HIS A 31 -9.20 5.90 2.63
C HIS A 31 -10.41 5.89 3.57
N GLU A 32 -11.22 4.83 3.58
CA GLU A 32 -12.42 4.72 4.41
C GLU A 32 -12.16 4.03 5.77
N SER A 33 -10.91 3.81 6.15
CA SER A 33 -10.55 3.23 7.46
C SER A 33 -10.99 4.11 8.64
N GLU A 34 -11.33 3.46 9.75
CA GLU A 34 -11.73 4.09 11.01
C GLU A 34 -10.87 3.54 12.18
N PRO A 35 -10.31 4.38 13.07
CA PRO A 35 -10.38 5.84 13.11
C PRO A 35 -9.46 6.55 12.10
N ASP A 36 -8.37 5.91 11.67
CA ASP A 36 -7.35 6.51 10.80
C ASP A 36 -6.98 5.58 9.63
N PRO A 37 -6.80 6.10 8.40
CA PRO A 37 -6.39 5.34 7.24
C PRO A 37 -4.88 5.12 7.18
N VAL A 38 -4.34 4.39 8.16
CA VAL A 38 -2.90 4.09 8.26
C VAL A 38 -2.34 3.28 7.07
N ASN A 39 -3.22 2.68 6.26
CA ASN A 39 -2.88 1.93 5.05
C ASN A 39 -3.44 2.58 3.77
N ALA A 40 -3.90 3.82 3.82
CA ALA A 40 -4.40 4.50 2.62
C ALA A 40 -3.35 4.49 1.52
N ILE A 41 -3.81 4.31 0.27
CA ILE A 41 -2.94 4.40 -0.90
C ILE A 41 -2.58 5.86 -1.12
N GLU A 42 -1.36 6.22 -0.77
CA GLU A 42 -0.82 7.58 -0.89
C GLU A 42 -0.33 7.88 -2.31
N LYS A 43 0.16 6.84 -3.00
CA LYS A 43 0.90 6.95 -4.26
C LYS A 43 0.53 5.85 -5.23
N VAL A 44 0.41 6.19 -6.51
CA VAL A 44 0.08 5.25 -7.59
C VAL A 44 1.16 5.29 -8.66
N LEU A 45 1.84 4.15 -8.85
CA LEU A 45 2.74 3.93 -9.98
C LEU A 45 1.92 3.42 -11.16
N VAL A 46 1.93 4.15 -12.26
CA VAL A 46 1.12 3.88 -13.44
C VAL A 46 2.03 3.37 -14.54
N HIS A 47 1.71 2.23 -15.13
CA HIS A 47 2.46 1.75 -16.29
C HIS A 47 2.40 2.78 -17.44
N ARG A 48 3.56 3.13 -18.02
CA ARG A 48 3.70 4.21 -19.02
C ARG A 48 2.79 4.07 -20.23
N GLN A 49 2.47 2.84 -20.63
CA GLN A 49 1.58 2.56 -21.76
C GLN A 49 0.08 2.63 -21.41
N SER A 50 -0.28 3.07 -20.20
CA SER A 50 -1.68 3.29 -19.81
C SER A 50 -2.36 4.31 -20.72
N LEU A 51 -3.63 4.06 -21.06
CA LEU A 51 -4.39 4.94 -21.94
C LEU A 51 -4.66 6.30 -21.27
N PRO A 52 -4.38 7.44 -21.94
CA PRO A 52 -4.65 8.78 -21.41
C PRO A 52 -6.11 9.01 -20.97
N SER A 53 -7.06 8.39 -21.67
CA SER A 53 -8.49 8.44 -21.34
C SER A 53 -8.80 7.76 -20.00
N SER A 54 -8.15 6.63 -19.70
CA SER A 54 -8.29 5.93 -18.43
C SER A 54 -7.73 6.74 -17.26
N LEU A 55 -6.59 7.41 -17.46
CA LEU A 55 -6.02 8.31 -16.44
C LEU A 55 -6.94 9.49 -16.14
N SER A 56 -7.46 10.11 -17.19
CA SER A 56 -8.40 11.24 -17.08
C SER A 56 -9.67 10.82 -16.34
N ALA A 57 -10.22 9.64 -16.66
CA ALA A 57 -11.40 9.10 -15.98
C ALA A 57 -11.14 8.81 -14.49
N LEU A 58 -9.98 8.24 -14.14
CA LEU A 58 -9.59 8.02 -12.74
C LEU A 58 -9.54 9.35 -11.98
N TRP A 59 -8.80 10.32 -12.50
CA TRP A 59 -8.59 11.60 -11.82
C TRP A 59 -9.86 12.41 -11.65
N ASN A 60 -10.74 12.45 -12.66
CA ASN A 60 -12.03 13.11 -12.52
C ASN A 60 -12.84 12.45 -11.39
N SER A 61 -12.90 11.12 -11.36
CA SER A 61 -13.61 10.39 -10.32
C SER A 61 -13.03 10.60 -8.93
N LEU A 62 -11.71 10.73 -8.78
CA LEU A 62 -11.08 11.01 -7.49
C LEU A 62 -11.32 12.45 -7.06
N LYS A 63 -11.24 13.41 -7.99
CA LYS A 63 -11.52 14.82 -7.74
C LYS A 63 -12.96 15.04 -7.26
N ASP A 64 -13.93 14.36 -7.87
CA ASP A 64 -15.34 14.39 -7.45
C ASP A 64 -15.55 13.86 -6.01
N ARG A 65 -14.63 13.02 -5.52
CA ARG A 65 -14.60 12.50 -4.15
C ARG A 65 -13.78 13.36 -3.17
N GLY A 66 -13.28 14.51 -3.66
CA GLY A 66 -12.54 15.50 -2.88
C GLY A 66 -11.05 15.23 -2.75
N PHE A 67 -10.45 14.45 -3.65
CA PHE A 67 -9.01 14.22 -3.65
C PHE A 67 -8.24 15.35 -4.33
N GLN A 68 -7.10 15.72 -3.74
CA GLN A 68 -6.05 16.50 -4.37
C GLN A 68 -5.13 15.54 -5.13
N LEU A 69 -4.78 15.91 -6.36
CA LEU A 69 -4.06 15.04 -7.26
C LEU A 69 -2.72 15.66 -7.63
N LYS A 70 -1.66 14.87 -7.46
CA LYS A 70 -0.30 15.27 -7.81
C LYS A 70 0.29 14.31 -8.83
N GLY A 71 1.21 14.78 -9.66
CA GLY A 71 1.86 13.99 -10.71
C GLY A 71 3.36 14.22 -10.77
N ASP A 72 4.08 13.29 -11.38
CA ASP A 72 5.44 13.55 -11.85
C ASP A 72 5.44 14.57 -13.01
N GLY A 73 6.64 15.01 -13.41
CA GLY A 73 6.78 16.05 -14.42
C GLY A 73 6.16 15.70 -15.77
N GLU A 74 6.22 14.44 -16.18
CA GLU A 74 5.66 13.97 -17.45
C GLU A 74 4.12 14.01 -17.41
N LEU A 75 3.52 13.54 -16.31
CA LEU A 75 2.08 13.60 -16.10
C LEU A 75 1.56 15.03 -15.99
N VAL A 76 2.27 15.92 -15.30
CA VAL A 76 1.87 17.34 -15.17
C VAL A 76 1.90 18.06 -16.52
N GLN A 77 2.88 17.75 -17.38
CA GLN A 77 2.94 18.29 -18.74
C GLN A 77 1.76 17.81 -19.60
N ALA A 78 1.38 16.54 -19.48
CA ALA A 78 0.25 15.98 -20.22
C ALA A 78 -1.12 16.39 -19.64
N PHE A 79 -1.20 16.63 -18.33
CA PHE A 79 -2.45 16.86 -17.60
C PHE A 79 -2.32 18.05 -16.63
N PRO A 80 -2.69 19.26 -17.06
CA PRO A 80 -2.52 20.50 -16.28
C PRO A 80 -3.28 20.57 -14.95
N GLN A 81 -4.20 19.63 -14.71
CA GLN A 81 -4.96 19.52 -13.47
C GLN A 81 -4.16 18.91 -12.30
N LEU A 82 -2.99 18.33 -12.56
CA LEU A 82 -2.13 17.74 -11.55
C LEU A 82 -1.14 18.77 -11.01
N GLN A 83 -0.89 18.73 -9.70
CA GLN A 83 0.20 19.49 -9.10
C GLN A 83 1.51 18.69 -9.16
N LEU A 84 2.65 19.36 -9.34
CA LEU A 84 3.95 18.68 -9.34
C LEU A 84 4.29 18.13 -7.95
N VAL A 85 4.69 16.87 -7.91
CA VAL A 85 5.24 16.21 -6.71
C VAL A 85 6.71 16.63 -6.53
N GLN A 86 7.07 17.10 -5.34
CA GLN A 86 8.45 17.35 -4.94
C GLN A 86 9.15 16.04 -4.57
N ASP A 87 10.47 15.98 -4.69
CA ASP A 87 11.22 14.73 -4.54
C ASP A 87 11.07 14.10 -3.14
N GLU A 88 10.99 14.92 -2.09
CA GLU A 88 10.83 14.48 -0.70
C GLU A 88 9.46 13.85 -0.44
N GLU A 89 8.45 14.24 -1.21
CA GLU A 89 7.08 13.76 -1.04
C GLU A 89 6.93 12.30 -1.46
N TRP A 90 7.78 11.79 -2.35
CA TRP A 90 7.78 10.36 -2.69
C TRP A 90 8.06 9.47 -1.47
N GLY A 91 8.93 9.90 -0.55
CA GLY A 91 9.23 9.15 0.68
C GLY A 91 8.29 9.42 1.86
N THR A 92 7.34 10.35 1.73
CA THR A 92 6.58 10.90 2.86
C THR A 92 5.07 10.68 2.68
N PRO A 93 4.33 10.16 3.67
CA PRO A 93 2.87 10.02 3.56
C PRO A 93 2.16 11.38 3.68
N TYR A 94 1.04 11.56 2.98
CA TYR A 94 0.21 12.78 3.07
C TYR A 94 -0.79 12.70 4.21
N LEU A 95 -1.33 11.51 4.51
CA LEU A 95 -2.28 11.27 5.61
C LEU A 95 -3.56 12.10 5.51
N ASN A 96 -3.94 12.43 4.28
CA ASN A 96 -5.14 13.16 3.93
C ASN A 96 -5.60 12.72 2.53
N LYS A 97 -6.63 13.36 1.96
CA LYS A 97 -7.12 13.05 0.61
C LYS A 97 -6.19 13.63 -0.48
N THR A 98 -4.91 13.27 -0.46
CA THR A 98 -3.94 13.62 -1.51
C THR A 98 -3.34 12.35 -2.08
N ILE A 99 -3.28 12.25 -3.41
CA ILE A 99 -2.66 11.11 -4.09
C ILE A 99 -1.69 11.60 -5.15
N ALA A 100 -0.50 11.01 -5.15
CA ALA A 100 0.52 11.28 -6.15
C ALA A 100 0.62 10.15 -7.18
N PHE A 101 0.73 10.51 -8.46
CA PHE A 101 0.85 9.59 -9.58
C PHE A 101 2.23 9.70 -10.20
N LYS A 102 2.83 8.56 -10.55
CA LYS A 102 4.12 8.49 -11.23
C LYS A 102 4.07 7.50 -12.37
N LEU A 103 4.65 7.82 -13.52
CA LEU A 103 4.83 6.86 -14.61
C LEU A 103 6.04 5.96 -14.37
N VAL A 104 5.87 4.67 -14.68
CA VAL A 104 6.92 3.65 -14.62
C VAL A 104 6.88 2.78 -15.87
N ASP A 105 8.04 2.32 -16.32
CA ASP A 105 8.18 1.58 -17.58
C ASP A 105 7.83 0.09 -17.44
N THR A 106 8.13 -0.49 -16.28
CA THR A 106 8.04 -1.93 -16.06
C THR A 106 7.65 -2.25 -14.63
N LEU A 107 7.16 -3.47 -14.42
CA LEU A 107 6.92 -4.02 -13.08
C LEU A 107 8.19 -3.99 -12.22
N ASP A 108 9.37 -4.31 -12.77
CA ASP A 108 10.62 -4.28 -12.01
C ASP A 108 10.97 -2.87 -11.53
N SER A 109 10.77 -1.86 -12.39
CA SER A 109 10.96 -0.46 -11.98
C SER A 109 9.97 -0.03 -10.89
N ALA A 110 8.73 -0.54 -10.95
CA ALA A 110 7.73 -0.29 -9.92
C ALA A 110 8.13 -0.93 -8.58
N ILE A 111 8.57 -2.19 -8.59
CA ILE A 111 9.04 -2.90 -7.39
C ILE A 111 10.25 -2.18 -6.77
N ALA A 112 11.23 -1.79 -7.59
CA ALA A 112 12.41 -1.07 -7.13
C ALA A 112 12.02 0.27 -6.48
N TRP A 113 11.10 1.01 -7.11
CA TRP A 113 10.60 2.28 -6.58
C TRP A 113 9.88 2.11 -5.24
N ILE A 114 8.98 1.14 -5.14
CA ILE A 114 8.25 0.85 -3.89
C ILE A 114 9.24 0.48 -2.79
N ASN A 115 10.20 -0.41 -3.06
CA ASN A 115 11.20 -0.80 -2.08
C ASN A 115 12.11 0.36 -1.62
N GLN A 116 12.26 1.40 -2.43
CA GLN A 116 13.04 2.58 -2.10
C GLN A 116 12.25 3.63 -1.30
N TYR A 117 10.99 3.88 -1.66
CA TYR A 117 10.24 5.03 -1.15
C TYR A 117 9.05 4.68 -0.25
N SER A 118 8.49 3.47 -0.34
CA SER A 118 7.43 3.01 0.57
C SER A 118 7.94 2.94 2.00
N SER A 119 7.04 3.08 2.97
CA SER A 119 7.35 2.74 4.37
C SER A 119 7.36 1.23 4.62
N SER A 120 7.31 0.38 3.58
CA SER A 120 7.29 -1.09 3.68
C SER A 120 6.10 -1.60 4.51
N HIS A 121 4.98 -0.88 4.47
CA HIS A 121 3.80 -1.10 5.30
C HIS A 121 2.80 -2.02 4.60
N ALA A 122 2.04 -1.46 3.65
CA ALA A 122 0.99 -2.15 2.93
C ALA A 122 0.99 -1.68 1.47
N ASP A 123 1.62 -2.44 0.57
CA ASP A 123 1.73 -2.06 -0.85
C ASP A 123 0.90 -3.00 -1.74
N ALA A 124 0.41 -2.49 -2.85
CA ALA A 124 -0.60 -3.16 -3.65
C ALA A 124 -0.29 -3.16 -5.15
N ILE A 125 -0.84 -4.14 -5.87
CA ILE A 125 -0.87 -4.21 -7.33
C ILE A 125 -2.30 -4.39 -7.83
N ALA A 126 -2.66 -3.69 -8.91
CA ALA A 126 -3.83 -3.94 -9.72
C ALA A 126 -3.40 -4.53 -11.07
N THR A 127 -3.70 -5.81 -11.32
CA THR A 127 -3.34 -6.53 -12.55
C THR A 127 -4.25 -7.73 -12.81
N GLU A 128 -4.50 -8.05 -14.08
CA GLU A 128 -5.11 -9.33 -14.49
C GLU A 128 -4.06 -10.42 -14.80
N SER A 129 -2.76 -10.08 -14.75
CA SER A 129 -1.67 -11.03 -15.03
C SER A 129 -1.26 -11.80 -13.77
N TYR A 130 -1.43 -13.12 -13.80
CA TYR A 130 -0.95 -14.01 -12.74
C TYR A 130 0.58 -13.95 -12.56
N GLN A 131 1.32 -13.79 -13.66
CA GLN A 131 2.78 -13.72 -13.59
C GLN A 131 3.23 -12.43 -12.88
N GLU A 132 2.63 -11.30 -13.24
CA GLU A 132 2.94 -10.01 -12.61
C GLU A 132 2.57 -10.01 -11.13
N SER A 133 1.41 -10.57 -10.78
CA SER A 133 0.97 -10.62 -9.38
C SER A 133 1.94 -11.44 -8.52
N ARG A 134 2.43 -12.58 -9.03
CA ARG A 134 3.43 -13.40 -8.35
C ARG A 134 4.79 -12.70 -8.24
N GLN A 135 5.23 -12.04 -9.32
CA GLN A 135 6.50 -11.30 -9.31
C GLN A 135 6.46 -10.12 -8.34
N PHE A 136 5.36 -9.35 -8.33
CA PHE A 136 5.14 -8.27 -7.38
C PHE A 136 5.13 -8.77 -5.93
N ALA A 137 4.37 -9.82 -5.64
CA ALA A 137 4.26 -10.40 -4.31
C ALA A 137 5.61 -10.87 -3.74
N LEU A 138 6.50 -11.38 -4.59
CA LEU A 138 7.83 -11.84 -4.18
C LEU A 138 8.88 -10.71 -4.16
N GLY A 139 8.72 -9.69 -4.99
CA GLY A 139 9.70 -8.61 -5.14
C GLY A 139 9.52 -7.45 -4.18
N VAL A 140 8.28 -7.15 -3.78
CA VAL A 140 7.98 -6.05 -2.86
C VAL A 140 8.25 -6.47 -1.41
N ASN A 141 9.02 -5.64 -0.71
CA ASN A 141 9.45 -5.91 0.66
C ASN A 141 8.59 -5.16 1.67
N SER A 142 7.29 -5.49 1.72
CA SER A 142 6.32 -4.84 2.60
C SER A 142 5.75 -5.79 3.64
N ALA A 143 5.23 -5.25 4.75
CA ALA A 143 4.66 -6.07 5.82
C ALA A 143 3.37 -6.77 5.35
N SER A 144 2.67 -6.17 4.40
CA SER A 144 1.57 -6.79 3.68
C SER A 144 1.61 -6.37 2.21
N THR A 145 1.36 -7.33 1.33
CA THR A 145 1.30 -7.13 -0.11
C THR A 145 -0.08 -7.52 -0.61
N TYR A 146 -0.74 -6.64 -1.34
CA TYR A 146 -2.12 -6.82 -1.80
C TYR A 146 -2.17 -6.97 -3.32
N ILE A 147 -3.00 -7.89 -3.81
CA ILE A 147 -3.21 -8.13 -5.24
C ILE A 147 -4.71 -7.97 -5.50
N ASN A 148 -5.09 -6.96 -6.28
CA ASN A 148 -6.50 -6.63 -6.59
C ASN A 148 -7.38 -6.55 -5.33
N ALA A 149 -6.79 -6.07 -4.23
CA ALA A 149 -7.43 -6.02 -2.91
C ALA A 149 -7.05 -4.72 -2.21
N SER A 150 -8.04 -4.08 -1.59
CA SER A 150 -7.80 -2.84 -0.86
C SER A 150 -6.90 -3.09 0.37
N PRO A 151 -5.88 -2.23 0.60
CA PRO A 151 -5.07 -2.30 1.80
C PRO A 151 -5.77 -1.74 3.06
N ARG A 152 -7.04 -1.31 2.94
CA ARG A 152 -7.85 -0.74 4.05
C ARG A 152 -7.64 -1.51 5.34
N PHE A 153 -7.19 -0.78 6.35
CA PHE A 153 -6.96 -1.33 7.68
C PHE A 153 -8.24 -1.25 8.51
N ALA A 154 -8.63 -2.35 9.14
CA ALA A 154 -9.73 -2.39 10.10
C ALA A 154 -9.20 -2.87 11.45
N ARG A 155 -9.28 -2.00 12.47
CA ARG A 155 -8.86 -2.35 13.86
C ARG A 155 -9.75 -3.43 14.47
N ASN A 156 -11.03 -3.38 14.16
CA ASN A 156 -12.02 -4.36 14.56
C ASN A 156 -12.78 -4.79 13.31
N SER A 157 -12.36 -5.88 12.68
CA SER A 157 -13.16 -6.44 11.60
C SER A 157 -14.41 -7.05 12.23
N SER A 158 -15.60 -6.56 11.85
CA SER A 158 -16.90 -7.14 12.23
C SER A 158 -17.05 -8.63 11.86
N ARG A 159 -16.05 -9.22 11.19
CA ARG A 159 -15.95 -10.61 10.76
C ARG A 159 -15.28 -11.56 11.78
N GLY A 160 -15.10 -11.15 13.03
CA GLY A 160 -15.16 -12.09 14.16
C GLY A 160 -13.87 -12.46 14.88
N ASP A 161 -12.68 -12.48 14.27
CA ASP A 161 -11.58 -13.27 14.90
C ASP A 161 -10.31 -12.52 15.29
N ALA A 162 -10.17 -11.21 15.06
CA ALA A 162 -8.99 -10.49 15.53
C ALA A 162 -9.21 -8.98 15.74
N VAL A 163 -8.81 -8.50 16.92
CA VAL A 163 -8.57 -7.07 17.17
C VAL A 163 -7.10 -6.79 16.88
N PHE A 164 -6.84 -5.76 16.07
CA PHE A 164 -5.48 -5.33 15.75
C PHE A 164 -5.17 -3.97 16.39
N LEU A 165 -4.07 -3.93 17.15
CA LEU A 165 -3.60 -2.70 17.81
C LEU A 165 -2.89 -1.75 16.83
N GLY A 166 -2.43 -2.27 15.70
CA GLY A 166 -1.73 -1.52 14.66
C GLY A 166 -1.03 -2.47 13.69
N MET A 167 -0.08 -1.93 12.93
CA MET A 167 0.78 -2.69 12.03
C MET A 167 2.24 -2.25 12.20
N SER A 168 3.14 -3.23 12.22
CA SER A 168 4.58 -3.06 12.35
C SER A 168 5.25 -3.34 11.02
N ASN A 169 6.05 -2.39 10.53
CA ASN A 169 6.92 -2.57 9.36
C ASN A 169 8.34 -3.01 9.75
N GLN A 170 8.62 -3.23 11.05
CA GLN A 170 9.96 -3.61 11.52
C GLN A 170 10.31 -5.02 11.06
N ARG A 171 11.53 -5.19 10.54
CA ARG A 171 12.07 -6.51 10.21
C ARG A 171 12.38 -7.27 11.50
N GLY A 172 11.90 -8.51 11.63
CA GLY A 172 12.15 -9.36 12.80
C GLY A 172 10.91 -10.14 13.24
N HIS A 173 10.89 -10.53 14.52
CA HIS A 173 9.93 -11.49 15.09
C HIS A 173 8.46 -11.11 14.91
N ARG A 174 8.13 -9.81 14.83
CA ARG A 174 6.74 -9.32 14.81
C ARG A 174 6.56 -8.22 13.75
N ARG A 175 6.60 -8.63 12.47
CA ARG A 175 6.26 -7.81 11.29
C ARG A 175 4.81 -8.05 10.89
N GLY A 176 4.10 -7.02 10.44
CA GLY A 176 2.69 -7.09 10.02
C GLY A 176 1.73 -6.69 11.13
N PHE A 177 0.54 -7.27 11.11
CA PHE A 177 -0.52 -6.97 12.06
C PHE A 177 -0.11 -7.24 13.52
N ILE A 178 -0.36 -6.28 14.40
CA ILE A 178 -0.13 -6.42 15.84
C ILE A 178 -1.41 -6.97 16.48
N SER A 179 -1.48 -8.30 16.57
CA SER A 179 -2.56 -9.05 17.22
C SER A 179 -2.27 -9.32 18.71
N LEU A 180 -3.22 -9.89 19.45
CA LEU A 180 -2.97 -10.36 20.83
C LEU A 180 -1.83 -11.40 20.90
N GLU A 181 -1.73 -12.30 19.93
CA GLU A 181 -0.64 -13.28 19.85
C GLU A 181 0.74 -12.61 19.68
N THR A 182 0.78 -11.41 19.10
CA THR A 182 2.01 -10.62 18.95
C THR A 182 2.59 -10.23 20.33
N LEU A 183 1.76 -10.19 21.36
CA LEU A 183 2.11 -9.83 22.74
C LEU A 183 2.42 -11.03 23.64
N THR A 184 2.34 -12.26 23.11
CA THR A 184 2.72 -13.46 23.87
C THR A 184 4.19 -13.82 23.66
N THR A 185 4.73 -14.62 24.57
CA THR A 185 6.07 -15.20 24.47
C THR A 185 6.04 -16.68 24.86
N VAL A 186 7.07 -17.43 24.50
CA VAL A 186 7.14 -18.87 24.75
C VAL A 186 7.87 -19.13 26.07
N LYS A 187 7.28 -19.96 26.93
CA LYS A 187 7.94 -20.55 28.10
C LYS A 187 8.06 -22.05 27.87
N HIS A 188 9.28 -22.57 27.87
CA HIS A 188 9.51 -24.01 27.91
C HIS A 188 9.46 -24.49 29.36
N ILE A 189 8.61 -25.47 29.63
CA ILE A 189 8.54 -26.16 30.92
C ILE A 189 9.04 -27.57 30.67
N ILE A 190 10.20 -27.92 31.23
CA ILE A 190 10.68 -29.30 31.21
C ILE A 190 10.60 -29.87 32.62
N GLN A 191 9.93 -31.01 32.73
CA GLN A 191 9.79 -31.76 33.97
C GLN A 191 10.43 -33.13 33.80
N GLY A 192 11.57 -33.34 34.46
CA GLY A 192 12.24 -34.64 34.53
C GLY A 192 11.95 -35.38 35.83
N ASN A 193 12.36 -36.64 35.89
CA ASN A 193 12.35 -37.47 37.12
C ASN A 193 13.73 -38.07 37.46
N GLY A 194 14.81 -37.41 37.02
CA GLY A 194 16.19 -37.86 37.19
C GLY A 194 17.01 -37.90 35.89
N ARG A 195 16.35 -37.76 34.73
CA ARG A 195 16.95 -37.45 33.42
C ARG A 195 16.08 -36.43 32.68
N PHE A 196 16.68 -35.69 31.75
CA PHE A 196 16.04 -34.76 30.82
C PHE A 196 15.66 -35.48 29.53
#